data_AF-A0A0B3BUV6-F1
#
_entry.id   AF-A0A0B3BUV6-F1
#
_cell.length_a   1.000
_cell.length_b   1.000
_cell.length_c   1.000
_cell.angle_alpha   90.00
_cell.angle_beta   90.00
_cell.angle_gamma   90.00
#
_symmetry.space_group_name_H-M   'P 1'
#
loop_
_entity.id
_entity.type
_entity.pdbx_description
1 polymer ?
#
loop_
_entity_poly.entity_id
_entity_poly.type
_entity_poly.pdbx_seq_one_letter_code
_entity_poly.pdbx_strand_id
1 'polypeptide(L)' 'MPKDIYWQENENSEPILVGTIRNAKKLLKERGGKAWIEYCDRDGTPLEVEYIQLKGRNRKDYMSRTPGWWR' A
#
# COMPACT_ATOMS: atom_id res chain seq x y z
N MET A 1 -9.47 -14.82 10.89
CA MET A 1 -9.78 -13.45 11.37
C MET A 1 -10.25 -12.65 10.17
N PRO A 2 -11.46 -12.07 10.22
CA PRO A 2 -11.88 -11.10 9.22
C PRO A 2 -10.89 -9.92 9.20
N LYS A 3 -10.69 -9.35 8.02
CA LYS A 3 -9.81 -8.19 7.84
C LYS A 3 -10.47 -7.19 6.91
N ASP A 4 -10.53 -5.96 7.34
CA ASP A 4 -11.02 -4.85 6.55
C ASP A 4 -9.84 -3.97 6.14
N ILE A 5 -9.92 -3.44 4.93
CA ILE A 5 -8.82 -2.68 4.33
C ILE A 5 -9.36 -1.32 3.98
N TYR A 6 -8.72 -0.31 4.53
CA TYR A 6 -9.14 1.08 4.40
C TYR A 6 -8.10 1.92 3.66
N TRP A 7 -8.59 2.95 2.98
CA TRP A 7 -7.78 4.04 2.44
C TRP A 7 -8.42 5.38 2.78
N GLN A 8 -7.59 6.37 3.06
CA GLN A 8 -8.00 7.72 3.40
C GLN A 8 -7.11 8.70 2.65
N GLU A 9 -7.72 9.66 1.96
CA GLU A 9 -7.00 10.64 1.14
C GLU A 9 -6.17 11.61 2.00
N ASN A 10 -6.78 12.17 3.03
CA ASN A 10 -6.17 13.08 3.99
C ASN A 10 -6.94 13.02 5.32
N GLU A 11 -6.46 13.73 6.34
CA GLU A 11 -7.00 13.68 7.70
C GLU A 11 -8.43 14.24 7.84
N ASN A 12 -8.91 15.00 6.84
CA ASN A 12 -10.28 15.52 6.80
C ASN A 12 -11.25 14.64 6.00
N SER A 13 -10.76 13.57 5.36
CA SER A 13 -11.58 12.66 4.57
C SER A 13 -12.00 11.44 5.38
N GLU A 14 -13.20 10.93 5.16
CA GLU A 14 -13.61 9.65 5.77
C GLU A 14 -12.83 8.47 5.16
N PRO A 15 -12.43 7.48 5.98
CA PRO A 15 -11.82 6.25 5.47
C PRO A 15 -12.83 5.46 4.63
N ILE A 16 -12.40 5.00 3.46
CA ILE A 16 -13.21 4.14 2.59
C ILE A 16 -12.74 2.70 2.65
N LEU A 17 -13.69 1.76 2.67
CA LEU A 17 -13.41 0.33 2.58
C LEU A 17 -13.01 -0.02 1.13
N VAL A 18 -11.77 -0.45 0.92
CA VAL A 18 -11.21 -0.78 -0.40
C VAL A 18 -11.25 -2.27 -0.73
N GLY A 19 -11.48 -3.11 0.29
CA GLY A 19 -11.63 -4.56 0.20
C GLY A 19 -10.36 -5.36 -0.10
N THR A 20 -9.38 -4.81 -0.84
CA THR A 20 -8.13 -5.52 -1.16
C THR A 20 -6.89 -4.65 -0.99
N ILE A 21 -5.77 -5.29 -0.60
CA ILE A 21 -4.45 -4.64 -0.48
C ILE A 21 -4.01 -4.06 -1.84
N ARG A 22 -4.36 -4.73 -2.95
CA ARG A 22 -4.04 -4.27 -4.30
C ARG A 22 -4.70 -2.93 -4.62
N ASN A 23 -5.98 -2.78 -4.28
CA ASN A 23 -6.72 -1.54 -4.49
C ASN A 23 -6.18 -0.41 -3.61
N ALA A 24 -5.93 -0.70 -2.33
CA ALA A 24 -5.31 0.27 -1.41
C ALA A 24 -3.94 0.75 -1.94
N LYS A 25 -3.07 -0.17 -2.41
CA LYS A 25 -1.79 0.19 -3.04
C LYS A 25 -1.94 0.98 -4.33
N LYS A 26 -3.01 0.75 -5.10
CA LYS A 26 -3.31 1.54 -6.31
C LYS A 26 -3.67 2.98 -5.93
N LEU A 27 -4.58 3.17 -4.98
CA LEU A 27 -4.97 4.49 -4.48
C LEU A 27 -3.78 5.24 -3.87
N LEU A 28 -2.96 4.58 -3.05
CA LEU A 28 -1.73 5.17 -2.50
C LEU A 28 -0.78 5.67 -3.60
N LYS A 29 -0.67 4.96 -4.73
CA LYS A 29 0.20 5.35 -5.84
C LYS A 29 -0.37 6.49 -6.68
N GLU A 30 -1.68 6.47 -6.91
CA GLU A 30 -2.36 7.41 -7.81
C GLU A 30 -2.71 8.72 -7.09
N ARG A 31 -3.04 8.66 -5.81
CA ARG A 31 -3.62 9.78 -5.03
C ARG A 31 -2.86 10.09 -3.74
N GLY A 32 -1.92 9.26 -3.32
CA GLY A 32 -1.28 9.40 -2.01
C GLY A 32 -2.20 8.98 -0.87
N GLY A 33 -2.09 9.67 0.28
CA GLY A 33 -2.89 9.40 1.47
C GLY A 33 -2.34 8.28 2.36
N LYS A 34 -3.22 7.70 3.19
CA LYS A 34 -2.90 6.63 4.16
C LYS A 34 -3.78 5.41 3.86
N ALA A 35 -3.23 4.22 4.04
CA ALA A 35 -4.01 2.98 4.00
C ALA A 35 -3.55 2.02 5.07
N TRP A 36 -4.48 1.22 5.60
CA TRP A 36 -4.22 0.26 6.66
C TRP A 36 -5.17 -0.93 6.57
N ILE A 37 -4.81 -1.98 7.29
CA ILE A 37 -5.58 -3.21 7.47
C ILE A 37 -6.03 -3.23 8.92
N GLU A 38 -7.32 -3.38 9.15
CA GLU A 38 -7.89 -3.64 10.47
C GLU A 38 -8.19 -5.14 10.58
N TYR A 39 -7.57 -5.78 11.56
CA TYR A 39 -7.86 -7.16 11.90
C TYR A 39 -8.93 -7.15 12.98
N CYS A 40 -10.11 -7.64 12.63
CA CYS A 40 -11.25 -7.65 13.53
C CYS A 40 -11.45 -9.04 14.11
N ASP A 41 -11.97 -9.11 15.34
CA ASP A 41 -12.52 -10.35 15.87
C ASP A 41 -13.85 -10.69 15.16
N ARG A 42 -14.40 -11.88 15.43
CA ARG A 42 -15.70 -12.32 14.91
C ARG A 42 -16.84 -11.37 15.26
N ASP A 43 -16.70 -10.62 16.35
CA ASP A 43 -17.67 -9.62 16.82
C ASP A 43 -17.43 -8.22 16.21
N GLY A 44 -16.49 -8.09 15.26
CA GLY A 44 -16.18 -6.82 14.59
C GLY A 44 -15.34 -5.85 15.41
N THR A 45 -14.84 -6.27 16.57
CA THR A 45 -13.95 -5.44 17.41
C THR A 45 -12.54 -5.41 16.79
N PRO A 46 -11.95 -4.22 16.53
CA PRO A 46 -10.60 -4.12 15.97
C PRO A 46 -9.57 -4.58 17.02
N LEU A 47 -8.80 -5.60 16.66
CA LEU A 47 -7.73 -6.19 17.48
C LEU A 47 -6.37 -5.58 17.13
N GLU A 48 -6.13 -5.34 15.84
CA GLU A 48 -4.82 -4.89 15.35
C GLU A 48 -4.99 -4.03 14.10
N VAL A 49 -4.13 -3.02 13.95
CA VAL A 49 -4.07 -2.14 12.78
C VAL A 49 -2.68 -2.17 12.18
N GLU A 50 -2.58 -2.49 10.89
CA GLU A 50 -1.31 -2.55 10.14
C GLU A 50 -1.32 -1.56 8.97
N TYR A 51 -0.36 -0.64 8.94
CA TYR A 51 -0.25 0.34 7.85
C TYR A 51 0.34 -0.27 6.57
N ILE A 52 -0.34 -0.02 5.44
CA ILE A 52 0.11 -0.45 4.13
C ILE A 52 1.14 0.57 3.62
N GLN A 53 2.40 0.17 3.60
CA GLN A 53 3.46 0.95 3.00
C GLN A 53 3.71 0.56 1.54
N LEU A 54 3.87 1.55 0.67
CA LEU A 54 4.46 1.34 -0.64
C LEU A 54 5.95 1.08 -0.45
N LYS A 55 6.35 -0.19 -0.36
CA LYS A 55 7.77 -0.53 -0.53
C LYS A 55 8.19 0.00 -1.91
N GLY A 56 9.25 0.83 -1.92
CA GLY A 56 9.77 1.47 -3.11
C GLY A 56 9.92 0.47 -4.26
N ARG A 57 9.76 0.95 -5.50
CA ARG A 57 9.98 0.15 -6.72
C ARG A 57 11.22 -0.72 -6.49
N ASN A 58 11.11 -2.03 -6.68
CA ASN A 58 12.23 -2.79 -7.20
C ASN A 58 12.53 -2.17 -8.57
N ARG A 59 13.29 -1.06 -8.61
CA ARG A 59 14.12 -0.79 -9.77
C ARG A 59 14.99 -2.03 -9.82
N LYS A 60 14.65 -2.94 -10.75
CA LYS A 60 15.72 -3.66 -11.41
C LYS A 60 16.56 -2.53 -11.98
N ASP A 61 17.59 -2.13 -11.26
CA ASP A 61 18.72 -1.46 -11.85
C ASP A 61 19.24 -2.48 -12.85
N TYR A 62 18.65 -2.43 -14.05
CA TYR A 62 19.23 -3.00 -15.24
C TYR A 62 20.50 -2.17 -15.37
N MET A 63 21.56 -2.62 -14.69
CA MET A 63 22.91 -2.19 -14.95
C MET A 63 23.00 -2.11 -16.46
N SER A 64 23.16 -0.88 -16.93
CA SER A 64 23.73 -0.54 -18.21
C SER A 64 24.99 -1.37 -18.38
N ARG A 65 24.84 -2.61 -18.90
CA ARG A 65 25.92 -3.36 -19.51
C ARG A 65 26.24 -2.68 -20.84
N THR A 66 26.84 -1.51 -20.73
CA THR A 66 27.70 -0.97 -21.77
C THR A 66 29.08 -0.83 -21.16
N PRO A 67 29.94 -1.85 -21.28
CA PRO A 67 31.29 -1.61 -21.75
C PRO A 67 31.16 -1.46 -23.28
N GLY A 68 31.12 -0.26 -23.83
CA GLY A 68 32.24 0.66 -23.76
C GLY A 68 33.34 0.10 -24.65
N TRP A 69 33.17 0.21 -25.97
CA TRP A 69 34.28 0.12 -26.90
C TRP A 69 35.33 1.14 -26.47
N TRP A 70 36.45 0.66 -25.93
CA TRP A 70 37.67 1.43 -25.75
C TRP A 70 38.82 0.58 -26.28
N ARG A 71 39.38 1.07 -27.39
CA ARG A 71 40.73 0.88 -27.95
C ARG A 71 41.38 -0.49 -27.89
#